data_AF-A0A520YXT4-F1
#
_entry.id   AF-A0A520YXT4-F1
#
_cell.length_a   1.000
_cell.length_b   1.000
_cell.length_c   1.000
_cell.angle_alpha   90.00
_cell.angle_beta   90.00
_cell.angle_gamma   90.00
#
_symmetry.space_group_name_H-M   'P 1'
#
loop_
_entity.id
_entity.type
_entity.pdbx_description
1 polymer ?
#
loop_
_entity_poly.entity_id
_entity_poly.type
_entity_poly.pdbx_seq_one_letter_code
_entity_poly.pdbx_strand_id
1 'polypeptide(L)'
;MNYDPEKHRRRSIRLKGYDYTRPGAYFVTICTENRVHLFGNISGETMQLNAFGRLVQTHWDDLPHHYPQVKLDAFVIMPNHVHGIIILTEIDRVGAGFKPAPTIK
;
A
#
# COMPACT_ATOMS: atom_id res chain seq x y z
N MET A 1 1.59 -25.54 -0.84
CA MET A 1 1.99 -25.73 -2.26
C MET A 1 3.51 -25.80 -2.30
N ASN A 2 4.09 -26.86 -2.85
CA ASN A 2 5.54 -26.98 -3.01
C ASN A 2 6.01 -26.18 -4.22
N TYR A 3 7.14 -25.50 -4.10
CA TYR A 3 7.73 -24.70 -5.19
C TYR A 3 8.37 -25.62 -6.23
N ASP A 4 7.84 -25.65 -7.45
CA ASP A 4 8.41 -26.34 -8.61
C ASP A 4 9.10 -25.30 -9.51
N PRO A 5 10.44 -25.25 -9.59
CA PRO A 5 11.17 -24.23 -10.35
C PRO A 5 10.94 -24.29 -11.87
N GLU A 6 10.54 -25.45 -12.43
CA GLU A 6 10.22 -25.60 -13.84
C GLU A 6 8.84 -25.03 -14.19
N LYS A 7 7.89 -25.08 -13.24
CA LYS A 7 6.53 -24.53 -13.40
C LYS A 7 6.38 -23.12 -12.85
N HIS A 8 7.11 -22.77 -11.79
CA HIS A 8 7.07 -21.49 -11.09
C HIS A 8 8.27 -20.64 -11.48
N ARG A 9 8.35 -20.29 -12.77
CA ARG A 9 9.39 -19.39 -13.29
C ARG A 9 9.08 -17.94 -12.91
N ARG A 10 9.22 -17.60 -11.62
CA ARG A 10 8.99 -16.25 -11.10
C ARG A 10 10.07 -15.32 -11.61
N ARG A 11 9.76 -14.55 -12.66
CA ARG A 11 10.61 -13.44 -13.09
C ARG A 11 10.45 -12.28 -12.11
N SER A 12 11.52 -11.54 -11.88
CA SER A 12 11.46 -10.28 -11.13
C SER A 12 10.60 -9.27 -11.90
N ILE A 13 9.62 -8.67 -11.23
CA ILE A 13 8.87 -7.51 -11.74
C ILE A 13 9.66 -6.21 -11.58
N ARG A 14 10.75 -6.23 -10.81
CA ARG A 14 11.57 -5.04 -10.54
C ARG A 14 12.37 -4.65 -11.78
N LEU A 15 12.42 -3.35 -12.05
CA LEU A 15 13.21 -2.78 -13.12
C LEU A 15 14.70 -3.09 -12.87
N LYS A 16 15.35 -3.71 -13.86
CA LYS A 16 16.77 -4.09 -13.75
C LYS A 16 17.63 -2.82 -13.67
N GLY A 17 18.54 -2.79 -12.70
CA GLY A 17 19.46 -1.66 -12.49
C GLY A 17 18.86 -0.49 -11.70
N TYR A 18 17.59 -0.55 -11.30
CA TYR A 18 16.99 0.46 -10.45
C TYR A 18 17.24 0.17 -8.97
N ASP A 19 17.72 1.17 -8.23
CA ASP A 19 17.95 1.09 -6.79
C ASP A 19 16.68 1.49 -6.03
N TYR A 20 15.97 0.48 -5.51
CA TYR A 20 14.74 0.64 -4.73
C TYR A 20 14.98 1.10 -3.28
N THR A 21 16.22 1.33 -2.86
CA THR A 21 16.52 1.94 -1.56
C THR A 21 16.41 3.46 -1.58
N ARG A 22 16.39 4.06 -2.78
CA ARG A 22 16.31 5.50 -2.95
C ARG A 22 14.91 6.04 -2.61
N PRO A 23 14.82 7.27 -2.08
CA PRO A 23 13.57 8.01 -1.96
C PRO A 23 12.83 8.08 -3.30
N GLY A 24 11.51 8.09 -3.26
CA GLY A 24 10.69 8.13 -4.47
C GLY A 24 9.19 8.08 -4.19
N ALA A 25 8.41 8.43 -5.21
CA ALA A 25 6.95 8.34 -5.20
C ALA A 25 6.50 7.02 -5.81
N TYR A 26 5.50 6.40 -5.17
CA TYR A 26 4.97 5.10 -5.54
C TYR A 26 3.46 5.18 -5.66
N PHE A 27 2.93 4.83 -6.83
CA PHE A 27 1.50 4.61 -7.01
C PHE A 27 1.14 3.20 -6.51
N VAL A 28 0.17 3.14 -5.61
CA VAL A 28 -0.30 1.91 -4.97
C VAL A 28 -1.78 1.73 -5.30
N THR A 29 -2.15 0.50 -5.62
CA THR A 29 -3.56 0.07 -5.72
C THR A 29 -3.75 -1.13 -4.82
N ILE A 30 -4.77 -1.08 -3.96
CA ILE A 30 -5.14 -2.20 -3.10
C ILE A 30 -6.60 -2.53 -3.37
N CYS A 31 -6.88 -3.75 -3.80
CA CYS A 31 -8.24 -4.24 -4.03
C CYS A 31 -8.69 -5.10 -2.84
N THR A 32 -9.97 -5.03 -2.50
CA THR A 32 -10.61 -5.97 -1.60
C THR A 32 -10.61 -7.38 -2.21
N GLU A 33 -10.67 -8.38 -1.34
CA GLU A 33 -10.82 -9.76 -1.78
C GLU A 33 -12.08 -9.92 -2.63
N ASN A 34 -11.95 -10.64 -3.75
CA ASN A 34 -13.02 -10.85 -4.73
C ASN A 34 -13.70 -9.55 -5.22
N ARG A 35 -13.04 -8.38 -5.05
CA ARG A 35 -13.56 -7.06 -5.43
C ARG A 35 -14.92 -6.72 -4.79
N VAL A 36 -15.19 -7.24 -3.60
CA VAL A 36 -16.41 -6.93 -2.85
C VAL A 36 -16.42 -5.45 -2.46
N HIS A 37 -17.58 -4.82 -2.56
CA HIS A 37 -17.79 -3.39 -2.26
C HIS A 37 -17.77 -3.11 -0.74
N LEU A 38 -16.61 -3.30 -0.10
CA LEU A 38 -16.45 -3.21 1.35
C LEU A 38 -16.47 -1.77 1.86
N PHE A 39 -16.07 -0.79 1.05
CA PHE A 39 -15.82 0.59 1.50
C PHE A 39 -17.02 1.52 1.33
N GLY A 40 -18.09 1.04 0.71
CA GLY A 40 -19.31 1.80 0.45
C GLY A 40 -19.82 1.57 -0.96
N ASN A 41 -20.51 2.57 -1.50
CA ASN A 41 -21.06 2.53 -2.86
C ASN A 41 -20.97 3.89 -3.51
N ILE A 42 -21.16 3.93 -4.82
CA ILE A 42 -21.31 5.18 -5.56
C ILE A 42 -22.80 5.48 -5.68
N SER A 43 -23.18 6.73 -5.43
CA SER A 43 -24.53 7.25 -5.69
C SER A 43 -24.39 8.51 -6.54
N GLY A 44 -24.95 8.49 -7.75
CA GLY A 44 -24.61 9.46 -8.79
C GLY A 44 -23.15 9.35 -9.20
N GLU A 45 -22.39 10.44 -9.05
CA GLU A 45 -20.94 10.53 -9.36
C GLU A 45 -20.07 10.67 -8.10
N THR A 46 -20.65 10.42 -6.92
CA THR A 46 -19.97 10.62 -5.63
C THR A 46 -19.83 9.31 -4.89
N MET A 47 -18.63 9.07 -4.37
CA MET A 47 -18.36 7.95 -3.46
C MET A 47 -19.01 8.21 -2.10
N GLN A 48 -19.91 7.31 -1.69
CA GLN A 48 -20.54 7.31 -0.37
C GLN A 48 -19.81 6.29 0.51
N LEU A 49 -18.91 6.79 1.37
CA LEU A 49 -18.15 5.93 2.28
C LEU A 49 -19.06 5.37 3.37
N ASN A 50 -18.94 4.07 3.63
CA ASN A 50 -19.49 3.46 4.83
C ASN A 50 -18.50 3.56 6.00
N ALA A 51 -18.76 2.86 7.11
CA ALA A 51 -17.86 2.87 8.26
C ALA A 51 -16.44 2.35 7.94
N PHE A 52 -16.33 1.31 7.10
CA PHE A 52 -15.04 0.77 6.69
C PHE A 52 -14.29 1.70 5.74
N GLY A 53 -14.98 2.34 4.79
CA GLY A 53 -14.37 3.34 3.91
C GLY A 53 -13.80 4.53 4.70
N ARG A 54 -14.53 5.00 5.73
CA ARG A 54 -14.02 6.04 6.63
C ARG A 54 -12.82 5.58 7.45
N LEU A 55 -12.83 4.35 7.95
CA LEU A 55 -11.69 3.76 8.66
C LEU A 55 -10.44 3.71 7.78
N VAL A 56 -10.59 3.33 6.51
CA VAL A 56 -9.50 3.34 5.52
C VAL A 56 -8.94 4.74 5.31
N GLN A 57 -9.81 5.76 5.16
CA GLN A 57 -9.38 7.16 5.06
C GLN A 57 -8.59 7.59 6.30
N THR A 58 -9.12 7.33 7.51
CA THR A 58 -8.45 7.68 8.77
C THR A 58 -7.07 7.05 8.87
N HIS A 59 -6.92 5.76 8.56
CA HIS A 59 -5.62 5.10 8.63
C HIS A 59 -4.67 5.53 7.51
N TRP A 60 -5.19 5.86 6.33
CA TRP A 60 -4.36 6.44 5.27
C TRP A 60 -3.76 7.76 5.75
N ASP A 61 -4.59 8.69 6.23
CA ASP A 61 -4.16 10.00 6.70
C ASP A 61 -3.20 9.94 7.91
N ASP A 62 -3.28 8.86 8.68
CA ASP A 62 -2.44 8.62 9.86
C ASP A 62 -1.08 7.98 9.54
N LEU A 63 -0.84 7.56 8.29
CA LEU A 63 0.43 6.95 7.88
C LEU A 63 1.67 7.81 8.23
N PRO A 64 1.68 9.14 8.02
CA PRO A 64 2.83 9.98 8.37
C PRO A 64 3.10 10.05 9.88
N HIS A 65 2.07 9.89 10.72
CA HIS A 65 2.25 9.85 12.17
C HIS A 65 2.91 8.53 12.62
N HIS A 66 2.54 7.41 11.99
CA HIS A 66 3.15 6.12 12.25
C HIS A 66 4.55 5.98 11.61
N TYR A 67 4.74 6.61 10.45
CA TYR A 67 5.93 6.48 9.63
C TYR A 67 6.45 7.87 9.23
N PRO A 68 7.35 8.48 10.03
CA PRO A 68 7.86 9.83 9.76
C PRO A 68 8.50 10.03 8.38
N GLN A 69 8.94 8.93 7.75
CA GLN A 69 9.58 8.90 6.42
C GLN A 69 8.57 8.74 5.27
N VAL A 70 7.27 8.73 5.57
CA VAL A 70 6.18 8.60 4.60
C VAL A 70 5.48 9.94 4.49
N LYS A 71 5.40 10.45 3.25
CA LYS A 71 4.50 11.52 2.87
C LYS A 71 3.41 10.95 1.97
N LEU A 72 2.24 11.59 2.00
CA LEU A 72 1.09 11.24 1.20
C LEU A 72 0.87 12.29 0.13
N ASP A 73 0.38 11.85 -1.02
CA ASP A 73 -0.14 12.69 -2.09
C ASP A 73 -1.54 12.13 -2.47
N ALA A 74 -1.98 12.28 -3.71
CA ALA A 74 -3.30 11.92 -4.18
C ALA A 74 -3.75 10.53 -3.70
N PHE A 75 -4.97 10.49 -3.15
CA PHE A 75 -5.60 9.29 -2.63
C PHE A 75 -7.09 9.29 -2.94
N VAL A 76 -7.62 8.13 -3.34
CA VAL A 76 -9.04 7.95 -3.61
C VAL A 76 -9.49 6.56 -3.18
N ILE A 77 -10.66 6.52 -2.55
CA ILE A 77 -11.35 5.29 -2.17
C ILE A 77 -12.49 5.05 -3.15
N MET A 78 -12.50 3.86 -3.74
CA MET A 78 -13.59 3.32 -4.55
C MET A 78 -14.30 2.21 -3.76
N PRO A 79 -15.49 1.73 -4.16
CA PRO A 79 -16.24 0.75 -3.37
C PRO A 79 -15.46 -0.49 -2.94
N ASN A 80 -14.54 -0.97 -3.78
CA ASN A 80 -13.80 -2.22 -3.59
C ASN A 80 -12.28 -2.09 -3.74
N HIS A 81 -11.74 -0.87 -3.85
CA HIS A 81 -10.31 -0.67 -3.95
C HIS A 81 -9.94 0.75 -3.54
N VAL A 82 -8.66 0.97 -3.32
CA VAL A 82 -8.08 2.30 -3.14
C VAL A 82 -6.94 2.50 -4.10
N HIS A 83 -6.73 3.75 -4.49
CA HIS A 83 -5.54 4.21 -5.19
C HIS A 83 -4.88 5.29 -4.35
N GLY A 84 -3.56 5.27 -4.27
CA GLY A 84 -2.83 6.27 -3.51
C GLY A 84 -1.39 6.43 -3.95
N ILE A 85 -0.84 7.61 -3.71
CA ILE A 85 0.57 7.89 -3.90
C ILE A 85 1.25 7.99 -2.53
N ILE A 86 2.25 7.14 -2.31
CA ILE A 86 3.12 7.17 -1.13
C ILE A 86 4.48 7.69 -1.57
N ILE A 87 5.00 8.68 -0.87
CA ILE A 87 6.32 9.24 -1.10
C ILE A 87 7.21 8.82 0.06
N LEU A 88 8.22 7.99 -0.25
CA LEU A 88 9.26 7.61 0.70
C LEU A 88 10.37 8.66 0.65
N THR A 89 10.69 9.26 1.79
CA THR A 89 11.76 10.28 1.92
C THR A 89 13.07 9.67 2.40
N GLU A 90 14.16 10.44 2.34
CA GLU A 90 15.45 10.08 2.94
C GLU A 90 15.25 9.68 4.40
N ILE A 91 15.86 8.57 4.81
CA ILE A 91 15.91 8.17 6.21
C ILE A 91 17.03 8.97 6.86
N ASP A 92 16.71 9.91 7.75
CA ASP A 92 17.67 10.33 8.77
C ASP A 92 18.06 9.06 9.53
N ARG A 93 19.31 8.60 9.38
CA ARG A 93 19.81 7.33 9.91
C ARG A 93 19.86 7.36 11.45
N VAL A 94 18.70 7.36 12.10
CA VAL A 94 18.54 7.05 13.52
C VAL A 94 17.97 5.64 13.62
N GLY A 95 18.56 4.85 14.51
CA GLY A 95 18.60 3.38 14.45
C GLY A 95 17.26 2.63 14.44
N ALA A 96 17.38 1.35 14.04
CA ALA A 96 16.36 0.30 13.94
C ALA A 96 15.35 0.47 12.79
N GLY A 97 15.59 -0.26 11.69
CA GLY A 97 14.64 -0.36 10.58
C GLY A 97 13.30 -0.99 10.98
N PHE A 98 12.29 -0.81 10.13
CA PHE A 98 10.91 -1.28 10.26
C PHE A 98 10.76 -2.81 10.15
N LYS A 99 11.51 -3.58 10.94
CA LYS A 99 11.31 -5.04 11.01
C LYS A 99 10.11 -5.35 11.90
N PRO A 100 8.98 -5.87 11.36
CA PRO A 100 8.12 -6.69 12.20
C PRO A 100 8.95 -7.83 12.79
N ALA A 101 8.65 -8.22 14.04
CA ALA A 101 9.32 -9.33 14.69
C ALA A 101 9.25 -10.57 13.80
N PRO A 102 10.37 -11.28 13.55
CA PRO A 102 10.33 -12.50 12.78
C PRO A 102 9.36 -13.47 13.46
N THR A 103 8.39 -13.99 12.72
CA THR A 103 7.58 -15.10 13.19
C THR A 103 8.52 -16.28 13.42
N ILE A 104 8.76 -16.61 14.69
CA ILE A 104 9.48 -17.82 15.07
C ILE A 104 8.65 -18.99 14.53
N LYS A 105 9.25 -19.82 13.69
CA LYS A 105 8.68 -21.12 13.31
C LYS A 105 8.95 -22.14 14.39
#